data_AF-A0A0V8DMR2-F1
#
_entry.id   AF-A0A0V8DMR2-F1
#
_cell.length_a   1.000
_cell.length_b   1.000
_cell.length_c   1.000
_cell.angle_alpha   90.00
_cell.angle_beta   90.00
_cell.angle_gamma   90.00
#
_symmetry.space_group_name_H-M   'P 1'
#
loop_
_entity.id
_entity.type
_entity.pdbx_description
1 polymer ?
#
loop_
_entity_poly.entity_id
_entity_poly.type
_entity_poly.pdbx_seq_one_letter_code
_entity_poly.pdbx_strand_id
1 'polypeptide(L)' 'MDKKTKKYSEEELAIGIIFKEFRISKGFSQLEAAGNEISVTHLSNFENGKTVISTNHFLNILQNINVNMFEFQNSLN' A
#
# COMPACT_ATOMS: atom_id res chain seq x y z
N MET A 1 -18.42 -18.79 19.80
CA MET A 1 -17.30 -17.83 19.69
C MET A 1 -17.02 -17.68 18.21
N ASP A 2 -17.74 -16.76 17.55
CA ASP A 2 -17.65 -16.58 16.09
C ASP A 2 -16.24 -16.12 15.73
N LYS A 3 -15.47 -17.02 15.12
CA LYS A 3 -14.28 -16.64 14.38
C LYS A 3 -14.76 -15.83 13.18
N LYS A 4 -14.90 -14.51 13.33
CA LYS A 4 -14.89 -13.62 12.16
C LYS A 4 -13.59 -13.93 11.41
N THR A 5 -13.70 -14.67 10.33
CA THR A 5 -12.60 -14.93 9.41
C THR A 5 -12.05 -13.57 8.98
N LYS A 6 -10.82 -13.26 9.40
CA LYS A 6 -10.11 -12.05 9.00
C LYS A 6 -10.07 -12.09 7.47
N LYS A 7 -10.62 -11.06 6.80
CA LYS A 7 -10.77 -11.03 5.34
C LYS A 7 -9.41 -11.11 4.61
N TYR A 8 -8.35 -10.64 5.28
CA TYR A 8 -6.98 -10.61 4.79
C TYR A 8 -6.02 -11.14 5.85
N SER A 9 -4.92 -11.75 5.42
CA SER A 9 -3.83 -12.20 6.29
C SER A 9 -3.05 -11.01 6.87
N GLU A 10 -2.16 -11.26 7.82
CA GLU A 10 -1.31 -10.20 8.39
C GLU A 10 -0.26 -9.74 7.38
N GLU A 11 0.28 -10.68 6.61
CA GLU A 11 1.21 -10.44 5.52
C GLU A 11 0.58 -9.57 4.42
N GLU A 12 -0.66 -9.86 4.04
CA GLU A 12 -1.39 -9.05 3.04
C GLU A 12 -1.60 -7.61 3.50
N LEU A 13 -1.88 -7.40 4.80
CA LEU A 13 -2.08 -6.06 5.37
C LEU A 13 -0.75 -5.31 5.57
N ALA A 14 0.36 -6.02 5.81
CA ALA A 14 1.68 -5.43 5.98
C ALA A 14 2.19 -4.73 4.70
N ILE A 15 1.77 -5.18 3.51
CA ILE A 15 2.15 -4.57 2.23
C ILE A 15 1.87 -3.06 2.22
N GLY A 16 0.69 -2.65 2.70
CA GLY A 16 0.33 -1.23 2.74
C GLY A 16 1.15 -0.43 3.74
N ILE A 17 1.51 -1.04 4.88
CA ILE A 17 2.35 -0.40 5.90
C ILE A 17 3.75 -0.14 5.33
N ILE A 18 4.32 -1.11 4.62
CA ILE A 18 5.63 -0.96 3.98
C ILE A 18 5.58 0.08 2.85
N PHE A 19 4.49 0.09 2.06
CA PHE A 19 4.29 1.14 1.05
C PHE A 19 4.32 2.55 1.66
N LYS A 20 3.68 2.73 2.82
CA LYS A 20 3.68 4.00 3.55
C LYS A 20 5.10 4.46 3.90
N GLU A 21 5.98 3.54 4.29
CA GLU A 21 7.39 3.84 4.61
C GLU A 21 8.16 4.33 3.38
N PHE A 22 7.99 3.68 2.23
CA PHE A 22 8.54 4.16 0.96
C PHE A 22 8.01 5.55 0.60
N ARG A 23 6.69 5.74 0.66
CA ARG A 23 6.09 7.04 0.33
C ARG A 23 6.65 8.16 1.19
N ILE A 24 6.71 7.96 2.51
CA ILE A 24 7.22 8.96 3.45
C ILE A 24 8.72 9.21 3.23
N SER A 25 9.53 8.17 3.06
CA SER A 25 10.97 8.31 2.84
C SER A 25 11.33 9.02 1.54
N LYS A 26 10.51 8.86 0.49
CA LYS A 26 10.64 9.57 -0.80
C LYS A 26 10.02 10.97 -0.77
N GLY A 27 9.34 11.37 0.30
CA GLY A 27 8.78 12.71 0.48
C GLY A 27 7.45 12.98 -0.22
N PHE A 28 6.71 11.94 -0.63
CA PHE A 28 5.44 12.10 -1.32
C PHE A 28 4.26 12.21 -0.35
N SER A 29 3.33 13.12 -0.64
CA SER A 29 2.02 13.17 0.02
C SER A 29 1.13 12.00 -0.41
N GLN A 30 0.10 11.71 0.38
CA GLN A 30 -0.91 10.72 -0.02
C GLN A 30 -1.66 11.13 -1.30
N LEU A 31 -1.82 12.43 -1.55
CA LEU A 31 -2.46 12.93 -2.76
C LEU A 31 -1.62 12.62 -4.01
N GLU A 32 -0.31 12.87 -3.94
CA GLU A 32 0.62 12.55 -5.04
C GLU A 32 0.71 11.04 -5.28
N ALA A 33 0.84 10.26 -4.20
CA ALA A 33 0.93 8.80 -4.31
C ALA A 33 -0.36 8.16 -4.85
N ALA A 34 -1.53 8.67 -4.46
CA ALA A 34 -2.81 8.21 -4.95
C ALA A 34 -3.02 8.57 -6.43
N GLY A 35 -2.58 9.76 -6.85
CA GLY A 35 -2.77 10.29 -8.19
C GLY A 35 -4.25 10.21 -8.63
N ASN A 36 -4.48 9.68 -9.83
CA ASN A 36 -5.81 9.37 -10.34
C ASN A 36 -6.17 7.88 -10.20
N GLU A 37 -5.34 7.09 -9.53
CA GLU A 37 -5.47 5.63 -9.49
C GLU A 37 -6.50 5.17 -8.45
N ILE A 38 -6.42 5.73 -7.25
CA ILE A 38 -7.32 5.44 -6.12
C ILE A 38 -7.61 6.72 -5.35
N SER A 39 -8.65 6.70 -4.51
CA SER A 39 -8.89 7.83 -3.61
C SER A 39 -7.87 7.89 -2.49
N VAL A 40 -7.58 9.09 -1.99
CA VAL A 40 -6.71 9.31 -0.81
C VAL A 40 -7.19 8.51 0.41
N THR A 41 -8.51 8.41 0.61
CA THR A 41 -9.09 7.59 1.69
C THR A 41 -8.80 6.09 1.50
N HIS A 42 -8.88 5.59 0.27
CA HIS A 42 -8.56 4.19 -0.03
C HIS A 42 -7.07 3.91 0.19
N LEU A 43 -6.19 4.81 -0.29
CA LEU A 43 -4.75 4.74 -0.02
C LEU A 43 -4.46 4.76 1.48
N SER A 44 -5.10 5.65 2.23
CA SER A 44 -4.91 5.75 3.68
C SER A 44 -5.35 4.48 4.41
N ASN A 45 -6.45 3.84 4.00
CA ASN A 45 -6.86 2.57 4.59
C ASN A 45 -5.86 1.44 4.28
N PHE A 46 -5.32 1.40 3.07
CA PHE A 46 -4.26 0.47 2.68
C PHE A 46 -2.99 0.71 3.53
N GLU A 47 -2.51 1.95 3.61
CA GLU A 47 -1.31 2.34 4.36
C GLU A 47 -1.38 2.08 5.87
N ASN A 48 -2.58 1.94 6.42
CA ASN A 48 -2.81 1.65 7.83
C ASN A 48 -3.29 0.21 8.08
N GLY A 49 -3.10 -0.69 7.11
CA GLY A 49 -3.38 -2.12 7.27
C GLY A 49 -4.86 -2.45 7.47
N LYS A 50 -5.77 -1.64 6.91
CA LYS A 50 -7.23 -1.86 7.00
C LYS A 50 -7.80 -2.55 5.77
N THR A 51 -7.14 -2.41 4.63
CA THR A 51 -7.57 -2.95 3.33
C THR A 51 -6.37 -3.42 2.52
N VAL A 52 -6.61 -4.31 1.56
CA VAL A 52 -5.68 -4.60 0.46
C VAL A 52 -6.19 -3.91 -0.81
N ILE A 53 -5.30 -3.71 -1.78
CA ILE A 53 -5.64 -3.20 -3.11
C ILE A 53 -5.29 -4.24 -4.18
N SER A 54 -5.85 -4.10 -5.38
CA SER A 54 -5.51 -4.97 -6.50
C SER A 54 -4.06 -4.73 -6.95
N THR A 55 -3.45 -5.73 -7.58
CA THR A 55 -2.09 -5.63 -8.12
C THR A 55 -1.93 -4.47 -9.11
N ASN A 56 -2.94 -4.21 -9.95
CA ASN A 56 -2.90 -3.10 -10.91
C ASN A 56 -2.80 -1.75 -10.20
N HIS A 57 -3.66 -1.52 -9.19
CA HIS A 57 -3.58 -0.30 -8.38
C HIS A 57 -2.23 -0.19 -7.69
N PHE A 58 -1.72 -1.29 -7.14
CA PHE A 58 -0.45 -1.32 -6.43
C PHE A 58 0.74 -0.91 -7.32
N LEU A 59 0.84 -1.47 -8.52
CA LEU A 59 1.90 -1.13 -9.46
C LEU A 59 1.85 0.36 -9.87
N ASN A 60 0.66 0.91 -10.06
CA ASN A 60 0.49 2.31 -10.43
C ASN A 60 0.85 3.27 -9.29
N ILE A 61 0.45 2.99 -8.04
CA ILE A 61 0.81 3.85 -6.90
C ILE A 61 2.31 3.76 -6.54
N LEU A 62 3.00 2.65 -6.85
CA LEU A 62 4.46 2.56 -6.74
C LEU A 62 5.15 3.50 -7.74
N GLN A 63 4.66 3.54 -8.98
CA GLN A 63 5.18 4.46 -10.01
C GLN A 63 4.99 5.92 -9.60
N ASN A 64 3.86 6.27 -8.99
CA ASN A 64 3.59 7.64 -8.52
C ASN A 64 4.61 8.13 -7.47
N ILE A 65 5.26 7.22 -6.73
CA ILE A 65 6.27 7.54 -5.72
C ILE A 65 7.71 7.21 -6.15
N ASN A 66 7.92 6.97 -7.46
CA ASN A 66 9.21 6.59 -8.04
C ASN A 66 9.85 5.35 -7.39
N VAL A 67 9.03 4.33 -7.08
CA VAL A 67 9.47 3.03 -6.59
C VAL A 67 9.12 1.97 -7.61
N ASN A 68 10.03 1.04 -7.87
CA ASN A 68 9.75 -0.13 -8.70
C ASN A 68 9.48 -1.37 -7.83
N MET A 69 8.88 -2.40 -8.43
CA MET A 69 8.49 -3.62 -7.69
C MET A 69 9.68 -4.35 -7.06
N PHE A 70 10.86 -4.33 -7.68
CA PHE A 70 12.05 -5.01 -7.15
C PHE A 70 12.59 -4.31 -5.90
N GLU A 71 12.64 -2.97 -5.92
CA GLU A 71 13.00 -2.15 -4.74
C GLU A 71 12.05 -2.44 -3.57
N PHE A 72 10.74 -2.50 -3.85
CA PHE A 72 9.74 -2.82 -2.84
C PHE A 72 9.87 -4.25 -2.31
N GLN A 73 10.08 -5.25 -3.19
CA GLN A 73 10.21 -6.64 -2.75
C GLN A 73 11.42 -6.87 -1.84
N ASN A 74 12.52 -6.14 -2.05
CA ASN A 74 13.70 -6.26 -1.22
C ASN A 74 13.47 -5.82 0.24
N SER A 75 12.47 -4.98 0.51
CA SER A 75 12.11 -4.55 1.87
C SER A 75 11.13 -5.48 2.58
N LEU A 76 10.64 -6.54 1.92
CA LEU A 76 9.75 -7.55 2.52
C LEU A 76 10.52 -8.64 3.29
N ASN A 77 11.86 -8.58 3.30
CA ASN A 77 12.74 -9.59 3.89
C ASN A 77 13.06 -9.32 5.36
#